data_AF-A0AAV6ZBD4-F1
#
_entry.id   AF-A0AAV6ZBD4-F1
#
_cell.length_a   1.000
_cell.length_b   1.000
_cell.length_c   1.000
_cell.angle_alpha   90.00
_cell.angle_beta   90.00
_cell.angle_gamma   90.00
#
_symmetry.space_group_name_H-M   'P 1'
#
loop_
_entity.id
_entity.type
_entity.pdbx_description
1 polymer ?
#
loop_
_entity_poly.entity_id
_entity_poly.type
_entity_poly.pdbx_seq_one_letter_code
_entity_poly.pdbx_strand_id
1 'polypeptide(L)'
;MWSIMVVGQLLAGIGTVPIQPFGISYIDDFAEPNNSPLYIDKVNINPRDPRWIGAWWLGLLIACGCLVITSIPYFFFPKHMSTNKKSNTEENALRKLPDMTNEEGSLSGFIKKFPRYFVRLLMNPLFLFLVLSQCSFSSVIAALSTFLNKYLENQYGANTSYANLLIGAINLPTAALGMLIGGIIMKKFSFSAKIIPRFSLIVLVTSILLCVPLFFMGCSTKKLGSFSTSTNMTSPQQCVCPEDAFHPVCGSDGVEYLSPCHAGCSVLNTTLGVYTNCSCMSYGSRGGTAKSGSCPVSCAHLLLPVIFLISFAGLIACLSHNPLYMMVLR
;
A
#
# COMPACT_ATOMS: atom_id res chain seq x y z
N MET A 1 20.26 9.70 8.48
CA MET A 1 18.88 9.15 8.44
C MET A 1 18.71 8.06 7.41
N TRP A 2 18.77 8.35 6.10
CA TRP A 2 18.50 7.38 5.01
C TRP A 2 19.11 5.98 5.19
N SER A 3 20.41 5.86 5.52
CA SER A 3 21.07 4.57 5.73
C SER A 3 20.43 3.72 6.85
N ILE A 4 19.91 4.35 7.90
CA ILE A 4 19.21 3.67 9.00
C ILE A 4 17.84 3.17 8.53
N MET A 5 17.15 3.93 7.67
CA MET A 5 15.88 3.49 7.07
C MET A 5 16.09 2.32 6.10
N VAL A 6 17.17 2.34 5.30
CA VAL A 6 17.55 1.22 4.42
C VAL A 6 17.85 -0.04 5.25
N VAL A 7 18.70 0.06 6.29
CA VAL A 7 18.98 -1.08 7.18
C VAL A 7 17.72 -1.57 7.89
N GLY A 8 16.84 -0.66 8.34
CA GLY A 8 15.56 -1.02 8.96
C GLY A 8 14.62 -1.76 8.02
N GLN A 9 14.48 -1.33 6.76
CA GLN A 9 13.70 -2.03 5.74
C GLN A 9 14.31 -3.38 5.38
N LEU A 10 15.64 -3.48 5.30
CA LEU A 10 16.35 -4.73 5.00
C LEU A 10 16.16 -5.77 6.13
N LEU A 11 16.28 -5.33 7.39
CA LEU A 11 15.98 -6.17 8.56
C LEU A 11 14.49 -6.57 8.64
N ALA A 12 13.56 -5.66 8.30
CA ALA A 12 12.14 -5.98 8.22
C ALA A 12 11.85 -7.01 7.11
N GLY A 13 12.51 -6.89 5.95
CA GLY A 13 12.47 -7.88 4.88
C GLY A 13 12.95 -9.26 5.36
N ILE A 14 14.14 -9.33 5.96
CA ILE A 14 14.68 -10.56 6.55
C ILE A 14 13.74 -11.14 7.62
N GLY A 15 13.07 -10.30 8.42
CA GLY A 15 12.09 -10.73 9.42
C GLY A 15 10.77 -11.26 8.85
N THR A 16 10.37 -10.83 7.64
CA THR A 16 9.13 -11.31 6.97
C THR A 16 9.34 -12.56 6.12
N VAL A 17 10.54 -12.78 5.57
CA VAL A 17 10.88 -13.96 4.73
C VAL A 17 10.54 -15.31 5.37
N PRO A 18 10.69 -15.54 6.69
CA PRO A 18 10.31 -16.80 7.34
C PRO A 18 8.79 -16.99 7.47
N ILE A 19 8.03 -15.90 7.61
CA ILE A 19 6.63 -15.94 8.08
C ILE A 19 5.71 -16.65 7.07
N GLN A 20 5.90 -16.40 5.78
CA GLN A 20 5.12 -17.06 4.72
C GLN A 20 5.43 -18.56 4.58
N PRO A 21 6.68 -19.02 4.33
CA PRO A 21 6.97 -20.44 4.13
C PRO A 21 6.72 -21.29 5.37
N PHE A 22 7.15 -20.87 6.56
CA PHE A 22 6.94 -21.66 7.78
C PHE A 22 5.49 -21.61 8.26
N GLY A 23 4.85 -20.44 8.21
CA GLY A 23 3.46 -20.29 8.62
C GLY A 23 2.49 -21.08 7.74
N ILE A 24 2.74 -21.14 6.42
CA ILE A 24 1.84 -21.84 5.49
C ILE A 24 2.05 -23.36 5.54
N SER A 25 3.30 -23.84 5.63
CA SER A 25 3.56 -25.28 5.85
C SER A 25 2.88 -25.76 7.14
N TYR A 26 2.97 -24.97 8.22
CA TYR A 26 2.34 -25.29 9.50
C TYR A 26 0.80 -25.31 9.43
N ILE A 27 0.17 -24.45 8.62
CA ILE A 27 -1.29 -24.39 8.47
C ILE A 27 -1.79 -25.53 7.56
N ASP A 28 -1.10 -25.83 6.47
CA ASP A 28 -1.52 -26.85 5.49
C ASP A 28 -1.44 -28.28 6.08
N ASP A 29 -0.43 -28.56 6.91
CA ASP A 29 -0.26 -29.86 7.59
C ASP A 29 -1.28 -30.12 8.73
N PHE A 30 -1.98 -29.09 9.27
CA PHE A 30 -2.73 -29.21 10.53
C PHE A 30 -4.14 -28.56 10.58
N ALA A 31 -4.67 -27.98 9.50
CA ALA A 31 -5.95 -27.27 9.53
C ALA A 31 -7.21 -28.14 9.27
N GLU A 32 -7.81 -28.70 10.33
CA GLU A 32 -9.20 -29.20 10.27
C GLU A 32 -10.24 -28.04 10.28
N PRO A 33 -11.43 -28.19 9.67
CA PRO A 33 -12.06 -27.07 8.99
C PRO A 33 -13.12 -26.26 9.79
N ASN A 34 -12.95 -25.89 11.07
CA ASN A 34 -13.95 -25.08 11.81
C ASN A 34 -13.44 -24.05 12.86
N ASN A 35 -14.21 -22.95 13.04
CA ASN A 35 -14.28 -21.95 14.14
C ASN A 35 -13.24 -20.79 14.31
N SER A 36 -13.65 -19.56 13.91
CA SER A 36 -13.80 -18.25 14.67
C SER A 36 -12.80 -17.78 15.78
N PRO A 37 -12.88 -16.56 16.42
CA PRO A 37 -13.62 -15.27 16.20
C PRO A 37 -12.66 -14.00 16.19
N LEU A 38 -12.93 -12.85 16.86
CA LEU A 38 -13.59 -11.61 16.32
C LEU A 38 -13.38 -10.30 17.20
N TYR A 39 -13.09 -9.11 16.60
CA TYR A 39 -13.12 -7.69 17.15
C TYR A 39 -12.24 -7.34 18.42
N ILE A 40 -12.04 -6.10 18.96
CA ILE A 40 -12.75 -4.77 19.07
C ILE A 40 -11.80 -3.51 19.01
N ASP A 41 -12.39 -2.32 18.79
CA ASP A 41 -11.96 -0.87 18.76
C ASP A 41 -11.48 -0.25 20.13
N LYS A 42 -11.07 1.02 20.40
CA LYS A 42 -10.66 2.29 19.71
C LYS A 42 -10.07 3.30 20.76
N VAL A 43 -9.43 4.45 20.38
CA VAL A 43 -9.44 5.80 21.07
C VAL A 43 -8.60 6.86 20.30
N ASN A 44 -8.69 8.18 20.61
CA ASN A 44 -8.44 9.33 19.70
C ASN A 44 -7.73 10.57 20.34
N ILE A 45 -6.79 11.23 19.65
CA ILE A 45 -6.20 12.57 19.94
C ILE A 45 -5.94 13.37 18.63
N ASN A 46 -5.99 14.71 18.67
CA ASN A 46 -6.18 15.62 17.52
C ASN A 46 -4.88 16.28 16.94
N PRO A 47 -4.62 16.28 15.61
CA PRO A 47 -3.37 16.78 15.00
C PRO A 47 -3.55 18.02 14.09
N ARG A 48 -3.60 19.24 14.64
CA ARG A 48 -3.93 20.48 13.86
C ARG A 48 -2.85 21.56 13.73
N ASP A 49 -1.64 21.34 14.24
CA ASP A 49 -0.56 22.34 14.18
C ASP A 49 0.37 22.07 12.97
N PRO A 50 0.64 23.04 12.08
CA PRO A 50 1.53 22.86 10.93
C PRO A 50 3.02 22.68 11.30
N ARG A 51 3.39 22.81 12.58
CA ARG A 51 4.72 22.44 13.11
C ARG A 51 4.72 21.09 13.84
N TRP A 52 3.61 20.34 13.81
CA TRP A 52 3.50 19.03 14.45
C TRP A 52 4.29 17.95 13.69
N ILE A 53 5.58 17.87 13.99
CA ILE A 53 6.38 16.65 13.77
C ILE A 53 5.88 15.62 14.80
N GLY A 54 4.75 14.98 14.48
CA GLY A 54 4.11 14.00 15.35
C GLY A 54 5.02 12.83 15.68
N ALA A 55 4.67 12.08 16.73
CA ALA A 55 5.44 10.93 17.20
C ALA A 55 5.32 9.71 16.25
N TRP A 56 5.80 9.85 15.01
CA TRP A 56 5.77 8.82 13.96
C TRP A 56 6.50 7.53 14.39
N TRP A 57 7.52 7.67 15.24
CA TRP A 57 8.25 6.58 15.87
C TRP A 57 7.39 5.79 16.88
N LEU A 58 6.35 6.39 17.47
CA LEU A 58 5.49 5.72 18.45
C LEU A 58 4.69 4.58 17.79
N GLY A 59 4.25 4.77 16.54
CA GLY A 59 3.61 3.72 15.76
C GLY A 59 4.53 2.51 15.52
N LEU A 60 5.84 2.73 15.36
CA LEU A 60 6.82 1.65 15.22
C LEU A 60 7.03 0.90 16.54
N LEU A 61 7.06 1.60 17.68
CA LEU A 61 7.16 0.96 19.00
C LEU A 61 5.91 0.17 19.35
N ILE A 62 4.71 0.71 19.06
CA ILE A 62 3.44 0.00 19.25
C ILE A 62 3.40 -1.25 18.36
N ALA A 63 3.73 -1.13 17.07
CA ALA A 63 3.79 -2.27 16.15
C ALA A 63 4.80 -3.34 16.61
N CYS A 64 5.98 -2.93 17.08
CA CYS A 64 6.98 -3.83 17.65
C CYS A 64 6.45 -4.55 18.90
N GLY A 65 5.79 -3.83 19.82
CA GLY A 65 5.15 -4.43 21.00
C GLY A 65 4.06 -5.43 20.62
N CYS A 66 3.20 -5.10 19.66
CA CYS A 66 2.19 -6.03 19.13
C CYS A 66 2.82 -7.27 18.49
N LEU A 67 3.92 -7.13 17.73
CA LEU A 67 4.65 -8.25 17.13
C LEU A 67 5.33 -9.15 18.17
N VAL A 68 5.88 -8.57 19.24
CA VAL A 68 6.40 -9.34 20.39
C VAL A 68 5.25 -10.12 21.05
N ILE A 69 4.11 -9.47 21.31
CA ILE A 69 2.94 -10.12 21.93
C ILE A 69 2.38 -11.25 21.04
N THR A 70 2.28 -11.06 19.72
CA THR A 70 1.83 -12.12 18.81
C THR A 70 2.88 -13.22 18.58
N SER A 71 4.16 -12.97 18.88
CA SER A 71 5.18 -14.02 18.90
C SER A 71 5.11 -14.93 20.14
N ILE A 72 4.58 -14.45 21.28
CA ILE A 72 4.50 -15.23 22.53
C ILE A 72 3.76 -16.58 22.33
N PRO A 73 2.58 -16.64 21.67
CA PRO A 73 1.93 -17.91 21.30
C PRO A 73 2.83 -18.90 20.54
N TYR A 74 3.71 -18.42 19.65
CA TYR A 74 4.58 -19.31 18.87
C TYR A 74 5.65 -20.01 19.72
N PHE A 75 6.07 -19.41 20.85
CA PHE A 75 7.00 -20.06 21.79
C PHE A 75 6.36 -21.22 22.58
N PHE A 76 5.03 -21.37 22.54
CA PHE A 76 4.31 -22.49 23.16
C PHE A 76 4.10 -23.69 22.21
N PHE A 77 4.47 -23.59 20.93
CA PHE A 77 4.44 -24.77 20.05
C PHE A 77 5.51 -25.81 20.46
N PRO A 78 5.19 -27.12 20.40
CA PRO A 78 6.09 -28.16 20.88
C PRO A 78 7.37 -28.24 20.04
N LYS A 79 8.52 -28.12 20.71
CA LYS A 79 9.86 -28.06 20.11
C LYS A 79 10.23 -29.28 19.25
N HIS A 80 9.53 -30.39 19.44
CA HIS A 80 9.51 -31.54 18.53
C HIS A 80 8.06 -31.99 18.33
N MET A 81 7.65 -32.13 17.07
CA MET A 81 6.38 -32.77 16.72
C MET A 81 6.60 -34.29 16.68
N SER A 82 5.72 -35.06 17.32
CA SER A 82 5.71 -36.52 17.16
C SER A 82 5.26 -36.87 15.75
N THR A 83 6.13 -37.49 14.95
CA THR A 83 5.79 -37.96 13.60
C THR A 83 4.65 -38.99 13.66
N ASN A 84 3.43 -38.55 13.38
CA ASN A 84 2.31 -39.46 13.17
C ASN A 84 2.67 -40.40 12.02
N LYS A 85 2.62 -41.71 12.28
CA LYS A 85 2.78 -42.73 11.25
C LYS A 85 1.65 -42.55 10.24
N LYS A 86 1.96 -42.03 9.04
CA LYS A 86 1.00 -41.93 7.95
C LYS A 86 0.39 -43.30 7.66
N SER A 87 -0.90 -43.32 7.35
CA SER A 87 -1.59 -44.55 6.94
C SER A 87 -0.92 -45.12 5.69
N ASN A 88 -0.74 -46.45 5.66
CA ASN A 88 -0.04 -47.20 4.61
C ASN A 88 -0.60 -47.00 3.18
N THR A 89 -1.74 -46.29 3.04
CA THR A 89 -2.37 -45.96 1.76
C THR A 89 -1.61 -44.88 0.97
N GLU A 90 -1.07 -43.83 1.62
CA GLU A 90 -0.41 -42.73 0.90
C GLU A 90 0.98 -43.11 0.34
N GLU A 91 1.73 -43.92 1.09
CA GLU A 91 3.09 -44.32 0.71
C GLU A 91 3.14 -45.04 -0.65
N ASN A 92 2.09 -45.80 -0.95
CA ASN A 92 1.92 -46.52 -2.22
C ASN A 92 1.57 -45.61 -3.42
N ALA A 93 1.15 -44.38 -3.20
CA ALA A 93 0.95 -43.39 -4.26
C ALA A 93 2.27 -42.70 -4.63
N LEU A 94 3.08 -42.34 -3.64
CA LEU A 94 4.35 -41.62 -3.85
C LEU A 94 5.44 -42.51 -4.48
N ARG A 95 5.44 -43.82 -4.18
CA ARG A 95 6.33 -44.86 -4.74
C ARG A 95 6.20 -45.09 -6.27
N LYS A 96 5.43 -44.28 -7.01
CA LYS A 96 5.31 -44.33 -8.49
C LYS A 96 6.17 -43.32 -9.25
N LEU A 97 7.00 -42.53 -8.57
CA LEU A 97 8.13 -41.85 -9.23
C LEU A 97 9.22 -42.89 -9.55
N PRO A 98 9.84 -42.89 -10.75
CA PRO A 98 10.83 -43.90 -11.10
C PRO A 98 12.13 -43.71 -10.32
N ASP A 99 12.46 -44.74 -9.56
CA ASP A 99 13.77 -45.15 -9.03
C ASP A 99 14.79 -44.03 -8.71
N MET A 100 14.87 -43.68 -7.43
CA MET A 100 15.94 -42.88 -6.82
C MET A 100 16.63 -43.70 -5.71
N THR A 101 16.99 -44.94 -6.03
CA THR A 101 17.83 -45.76 -5.15
C THR A 101 19.19 -45.07 -4.88
N ASN A 102 19.57 -45.03 -3.60
CA ASN A 102 20.92 -44.73 -3.09
C ASN A 102 21.51 -43.34 -3.38
N GLU A 103 20.99 -42.28 -2.72
CA GLU A 103 21.84 -41.23 -2.11
C GLU A 103 21.01 -40.30 -1.17
N GLU A 104 20.65 -40.80 0.00
CA GLU A 104 19.93 -40.01 1.02
C GLU A 104 20.90 -39.27 1.95
N GLY A 105 20.64 -37.97 2.20
CA GLY A 105 21.26 -37.22 3.31
C GLY A 105 22.16 -36.01 2.95
N SER A 106 22.68 -35.89 1.73
CA SER A 106 23.61 -34.79 1.40
C SER A 106 22.92 -33.52 0.89
N LEU A 107 22.99 -32.44 1.67
CA LEU A 107 22.58 -31.09 1.25
C LEU A 107 23.29 -30.65 -0.04
N SER A 108 24.57 -31.03 -0.23
CA SER A 108 25.31 -30.75 -1.46
C SER A 108 24.77 -31.52 -2.67
N GLY A 109 24.24 -32.73 -2.47
CA GLY A 109 23.56 -33.51 -3.50
C GLY A 109 22.25 -32.85 -3.93
N PHE A 110 21.47 -32.32 -2.98
CA PHE A 110 20.29 -31.51 -3.27
C PHE A 110 20.66 -30.22 -4.03
N ILE A 111 21.63 -29.44 -3.53
CA ILE A 111 22.06 -28.17 -4.16
C ILE A 111 22.55 -28.38 -5.61
N LYS A 112 23.26 -29.48 -5.92
CA LYS A 112 23.69 -29.79 -7.30
C LYS A 112 22.53 -30.20 -8.22
N LYS A 113 21.49 -30.86 -7.68
CA LYS A 113 20.31 -31.28 -8.47
C LYS A 113 19.25 -30.17 -8.59
N PHE A 114 19.18 -29.25 -7.62
CA PHE A 114 18.17 -28.18 -7.50
C PHE A 114 18.06 -27.27 -8.75
N PRO A 115 19.14 -26.73 -9.36
CA PRO A 115 19.04 -25.91 -10.56
C PRO A 115 18.30 -26.59 -11.72
N ARG A 116 18.45 -27.92 -11.86
CA ARG A 116 17.78 -28.69 -12.93
C ARG A 116 16.27 -28.82 -12.69
N TYR A 117 15.85 -28.92 -11.43
CA TYR A 117 14.42 -28.91 -11.06
C TYR A 117 13.84 -27.48 -11.14
N PHE A 118 14.58 -26.48 -10.66
CA PHE A 118 14.19 -25.07 -10.68
C PHE A 118 13.99 -24.54 -12.11
N VAL A 119 14.92 -24.83 -13.03
CA VAL A 119 14.76 -24.46 -14.45
C VAL A 119 13.59 -25.21 -15.10
N ARG A 120 13.36 -26.49 -14.76
CA ARG A 120 12.18 -27.23 -15.24
C ARG A 120 10.85 -26.62 -14.73
N LEU A 121 10.83 -26.10 -13.50
CA LEU A 121 9.68 -25.40 -12.94
C LEU A 121 9.45 -24.05 -13.64
N LEU A 122 10.50 -23.26 -13.87
CA LEU A 122 10.43 -21.99 -14.61
C LEU A 122 10.05 -22.18 -16.09
N MET A 123 10.42 -23.29 -16.72
CA MET A 123 10.00 -23.63 -18.09
C MET A 123 8.57 -24.22 -18.17
N ASN A 124 7.87 -24.42 -17.05
CA ASN A 124 6.45 -24.74 -17.08
C ASN A 124 5.63 -23.44 -17.31
N PRO A 125 4.94 -23.28 -18.46
CA PRO A 125 4.24 -22.04 -18.78
C PRO A 125 3.12 -21.72 -17.77
N LEU A 126 2.47 -22.74 -17.18
CA LEU A 126 1.43 -22.53 -16.17
C LEU A 126 1.99 -21.89 -14.89
N PHE A 127 3.17 -22.34 -14.44
CA PHE A 127 3.85 -21.76 -13.30
C PHE A 127 4.27 -20.31 -13.59
N LEU A 128 4.82 -20.05 -14.78
CA LEU A 128 5.25 -18.72 -15.19
C LEU A 128 4.07 -17.73 -15.28
N PHE A 129 2.90 -18.15 -15.78
CA PHE A 129 1.69 -17.32 -15.77
C PHE A 129 1.15 -17.06 -14.35
N LEU A 130 1.20 -18.04 -13.44
CA LEU A 130 0.80 -17.85 -12.04
C LEU A 130 1.74 -16.87 -11.31
N VAL A 131 3.05 -17.01 -11.48
CA VAL A 131 4.05 -16.08 -10.92
C VAL A 131 3.85 -14.69 -11.49
N LEU A 132 3.68 -14.53 -12.81
CA LEU A 132 3.42 -13.23 -13.43
C LEU A 132 2.13 -12.58 -12.91
N SER A 133 1.07 -13.35 -12.73
CA SER A 133 -0.18 -12.89 -12.13
C SER A 133 0.03 -12.39 -10.70
N GLN A 134 0.68 -13.17 -9.84
CA GLN A 134 0.94 -12.78 -8.46
C GLN A 134 1.87 -11.55 -8.37
N CYS A 135 2.93 -11.49 -9.19
CA CYS A 135 3.81 -10.33 -9.28
C CYS A 135 3.04 -9.06 -9.71
N SER A 136 2.13 -9.16 -10.69
CA SER A 136 1.29 -8.03 -11.09
C SER A 136 0.38 -7.55 -9.96
N PHE A 137 -0.26 -8.49 -9.24
CA PHE A 137 -1.14 -8.19 -8.10
C PHE A 137 -0.37 -7.50 -6.96
N SER A 138 0.80 -8.04 -6.59
CA SER A 138 1.70 -7.41 -5.62
C SER A 138 2.20 -6.04 -6.06
N SER A 139 2.47 -5.83 -7.36
CA SER A 139 2.90 -4.52 -7.89
C SER A 139 1.81 -3.45 -7.77
N VAL A 140 0.54 -3.81 -7.96
CA VAL A 140 -0.60 -2.90 -7.76
C VAL A 140 -0.73 -2.52 -6.28
N ILE A 141 -0.61 -3.47 -5.36
CA ILE A 141 -0.63 -3.19 -3.91
C ILE A 141 0.53 -2.28 -3.51
N ALA A 142 1.74 -2.52 -4.04
CA ALA A 142 2.91 -1.69 -3.79
C ALA A 142 2.73 -0.26 -4.34
N ALA A 143 2.24 -0.10 -5.57
CA ALA A 143 1.99 1.21 -6.17
C ALA A 143 0.90 1.99 -5.41
N LEU A 144 -0.17 1.33 -4.96
CA LEU A 144 -1.21 1.96 -4.14
C LEU A 144 -0.67 2.35 -2.76
N SER A 145 0.10 1.49 -2.08
CA SER A 145 0.60 1.81 -0.73
C SER A 145 1.62 2.96 -0.74
N THR A 146 2.42 3.10 -1.80
CA THR A 146 3.39 4.21 -1.92
C THR A 146 2.77 5.51 -2.44
N PHE A 147 1.94 5.46 -3.48
CA PHE A 147 1.51 6.66 -4.20
C PHE A 147 0.09 7.14 -3.87
N LEU A 148 -0.82 6.29 -3.37
CA LEU A 148 -2.22 6.69 -3.16
C LEU A 148 -2.35 7.84 -2.15
N ASN A 149 -1.59 7.81 -1.05
CA ASN A 149 -1.56 8.92 -0.09
C ASN A 149 -1.24 10.27 -0.77
N LYS A 150 -0.15 10.32 -1.54
CA LYS A 150 0.32 11.54 -2.21
C LYS A 150 -0.60 11.97 -3.36
N TYR A 151 -1.26 11.01 -4.01
CA TYR A 151 -2.32 11.28 -5.00
C TYR A 151 -3.52 11.97 -4.35
N LEU A 152 -4.01 11.47 -3.20
CA LEU A 152 -5.17 12.05 -2.50
C LEU A 152 -4.87 13.47 -1.99
N GLU A 153 -3.66 13.69 -1.46
CA GLU A 153 -3.18 15.02 -1.07
C GLU A 153 -3.14 16.00 -2.25
N ASN A 154 -2.48 15.62 -3.35
CA ASN A 154 -2.25 16.53 -4.48
C ASN A 154 -3.52 16.80 -5.31
N GLN A 155 -4.35 15.77 -5.54
CA GLN A 155 -5.47 15.82 -6.49
C GLN A 155 -6.78 16.31 -5.86
N TYR A 156 -7.02 16.00 -4.58
CA TYR A 156 -8.25 16.38 -3.87
C TYR A 156 -8.01 17.29 -2.66
N GLY A 157 -6.75 17.67 -2.38
CA GLY A 157 -6.42 18.59 -1.29
C GLY A 157 -6.59 17.98 0.10
N ALA A 158 -6.57 16.65 0.22
CA ALA A 158 -6.72 15.97 1.51
C ALA A 158 -5.50 16.21 2.41
N ASN A 159 -5.71 16.51 3.70
CA ASN A 159 -4.61 16.56 4.67
C ASN A 159 -3.95 15.17 4.80
N THR A 160 -2.63 15.10 4.96
CA THR A 160 -1.86 13.85 5.12
C THR A 160 -2.46 12.90 6.16
N SER A 161 -2.83 13.39 7.34
CA SER A 161 -3.45 12.58 8.40
C SER A 161 -4.82 12.01 8.00
N TYR A 162 -5.58 12.72 7.15
CA TYR A 162 -6.89 12.30 6.67
C TYR A 162 -6.79 11.32 5.49
N ALA A 163 -5.87 11.55 4.55
CA ALA A 163 -5.55 10.59 3.48
C ALA A 163 -5.11 9.23 4.06
N ASN A 164 -4.16 9.24 5.01
CA ASN A 164 -3.70 8.03 5.69
C ASN A 164 -4.83 7.34 6.48
N LEU A 165 -5.71 8.11 7.15
CA LEU A 165 -6.87 7.57 7.85
C LEU A 165 -7.85 6.88 6.88
N LEU A 166 -8.13 7.47 5.71
CA LEU A 166 -9.02 6.87 4.71
C LEU A 166 -8.44 5.55 4.15
N ILE A 167 -7.13 5.48 3.92
CA ILE A 167 -6.48 4.23 3.50
C ILE A 167 -6.52 3.19 4.65
N GLY A 168 -6.13 3.58 5.86
CA GLY A 168 -6.02 2.67 7.01
C GLY A 168 -7.37 2.17 7.54
N ALA A 169 -8.43 2.99 7.51
CA ALA A 169 -9.74 2.65 8.05
C ALA A 169 -10.75 2.13 7.00
N ILE A 170 -10.48 2.31 5.70
CA ILE A 170 -11.37 1.84 4.62
C ILE A 170 -10.65 0.83 3.73
N ASN A 171 -9.62 1.24 2.97
CA ASN A 171 -8.95 0.34 2.01
C ASN A 171 -8.40 -0.95 2.66
N LEU A 172 -7.74 -0.85 3.83
CA LEU A 172 -7.17 -2.03 4.51
C LEU A 172 -8.24 -3.03 5.00
N PRO A 173 -9.26 -2.63 5.81
CA PRO A 173 -10.36 -3.52 6.18
C PRO A 173 -11.13 -4.09 4.99
N THR A 174 -11.34 -3.28 3.94
CA THR A 174 -12.05 -3.69 2.73
C THR A 174 -11.26 -4.73 1.91
N ALA A 175 -9.92 -4.61 1.84
CA ALA A 175 -9.06 -5.63 1.24
C ALA A 175 -9.06 -6.95 2.06
N ALA A 176 -8.97 -6.85 3.39
CA ALA A 176 -9.06 -8.01 4.29
C ALA A 176 -10.40 -8.75 4.16
N LEU A 177 -11.51 -8.00 4.06
CA LEU A 177 -12.84 -8.55 3.78
C LEU A 177 -12.89 -9.25 2.41
N GLY A 178 -12.28 -8.68 1.37
CA GLY A 178 -12.15 -9.33 0.06
C GLY A 178 -11.42 -10.67 0.11
N MET A 179 -10.27 -10.73 0.80
CA MET A 179 -9.52 -11.99 0.97
C MET A 179 -10.34 -13.04 1.75
N LEU A 180 -11.01 -12.62 2.83
CA LEU A 180 -11.86 -13.50 3.64
C LEU A 180 -13.05 -14.05 2.84
N ILE A 181 -13.75 -13.20 2.08
CA ILE A 181 -14.86 -13.64 1.21
C ILE A 181 -14.33 -14.57 0.10
N GLY A 182 -13.17 -14.29 -0.50
CA GLY A 182 -12.53 -15.18 -1.48
C GLY A 182 -12.23 -16.58 -0.92
N GLY A 183 -11.75 -16.66 0.33
CA GLY A 183 -11.58 -17.93 1.04
C GLY A 183 -12.89 -18.67 1.31
N ILE A 184 -13.94 -17.97 1.76
CA ILE A 184 -15.27 -18.55 1.98
C ILE A 184 -15.89 -19.05 0.68
N ILE A 185 -15.75 -18.31 -0.43
CA ILE A 185 -16.21 -18.72 -1.76
C ILE A 185 -15.54 -20.03 -2.18
N MET A 186 -14.21 -20.14 -2.06
CA MET A 186 -13.52 -21.41 -2.36
C MET A 186 -14.04 -22.59 -1.52
N LYS A 187 -14.18 -22.39 -0.20
CA LYS A 187 -14.62 -23.44 0.73
C LYS A 187 -16.07 -23.87 0.47
N LYS A 188 -16.95 -22.93 0.09
CA LYS A 188 -18.38 -23.18 -0.15
C LYS A 188 -18.67 -23.80 -1.52
N PHE A 189 -17.90 -23.45 -2.55
CA PHE A 189 -18.09 -23.94 -3.92
C PHE A 189 -17.11 -25.04 -4.35
N SER A 190 -16.21 -25.49 -3.45
CA SER A 190 -15.28 -26.61 -3.66
C SER A 190 -14.56 -26.56 -5.02
N PHE A 191 -13.94 -25.41 -5.33
CA PHE A 191 -13.41 -25.13 -6.67
C PHE A 191 -12.41 -26.20 -7.17
N SER A 192 -12.80 -26.85 -8.28
CA SER A 192 -11.87 -27.64 -9.09
C SER A 192 -10.77 -26.76 -9.69
N ALA A 193 -9.56 -27.30 -9.83
CA ALA A 193 -8.38 -26.57 -10.35
C ALA A 193 -8.60 -25.91 -11.73
N LYS A 194 -9.55 -26.41 -12.54
CA LYS A 194 -9.93 -25.83 -13.84
C LYS A 194 -10.82 -24.59 -13.73
N ILE A 195 -11.46 -24.37 -12.58
CA ILE A 195 -12.41 -23.26 -12.32
C ILE A 195 -11.66 -22.06 -11.72
N ILE A 196 -10.72 -22.31 -10.81
CA ILE A 196 -9.97 -21.28 -10.09
C ILE A 196 -9.38 -20.18 -11.00
N PRO A 197 -8.61 -20.48 -12.08
CA PRO A 197 -8.01 -19.42 -12.91
C PRO A 197 -9.07 -18.63 -13.69
N ARG A 198 -10.21 -19.24 -14.04
CA ARG A 198 -11.32 -18.54 -14.71
C ARG A 198 -12.03 -17.57 -13.75
N PHE A 199 -12.27 -18.00 -12.51
CA PHE A 199 -12.82 -17.14 -11.47
C PHE A 199 -11.90 -15.93 -11.20
N SER A 200 -10.61 -16.18 -10.97
CA SER A 200 -9.63 -15.12 -10.72
C SER A 200 -9.51 -14.13 -11.88
N LEU A 201 -9.53 -14.61 -13.14
CA LEU A 201 -9.50 -13.74 -14.31
C LEU A 201 -10.76 -12.86 -14.43
N ILE A 202 -11.96 -13.41 -14.26
CA ILE A 202 -13.22 -12.65 -14.29
C ILE A 202 -13.21 -11.56 -13.21
N VAL A 203 -12.79 -11.93 -12.00
CA VAL A 203 -12.67 -11.03 -10.85
C VAL A 203 -11.69 -9.88 -11.12
N LEU A 204 -10.48 -10.18 -11.60
CA LEU A 204 -9.45 -9.16 -11.89
C LEU A 204 -9.86 -8.24 -13.04
N VAL A 205 -10.44 -8.77 -14.12
CA VAL A 205 -10.98 -7.96 -15.22
C VAL A 205 -12.11 -7.04 -14.73
N THR A 206 -12.99 -7.53 -13.85
CA THR A 206 -14.06 -6.71 -13.26
C THR A 206 -13.50 -5.57 -12.40
N SER A 207 -12.45 -5.85 -11.61
CA SER A 207 -11.74 -4.82 -10.83
C SER A 207 -11.10 -3.75 -11.73
N ILE A 208 -10.42 -4.14 -12.82
CA ILE A 208 -9.82 -3.22 -13.78
C ILE A 208 -10.88 -2.32 -14.44
N LEU A 209 -12.03 -2.88 -14.82
CA LEU A 209 -13.15 -2.11 -15.38
C LEU A 209 -13.72 -1.09 -14.38
N LEU A 210 -13.79 -1.44 -13.09
CA LEU A 210 -14.20 -0.52 -12.02
C LEU A 210 -13.17 0.59 -11.72
N CYS A 211 -11.92 0.44 -12.14
CA CYS A 211 -10.92 1.50 -12.07
C CYS A 211 -11.03 2.53 -13.22
N VAL A 212 -11.72 2.23 -14.32
CA VAL A 212 -11.82 3.13 -15.50
C VAL A 212 -12.43 4.52 -15.16
N PRO A 213 -13.48 4.65 -14.32
CA PRO A 213 -14.02 5.96 -13.97
C PRO A 213 -13.03 6.88 -13.23
N LEU A 214 -12.02 6.32 -12.53
CA LEU A 214 -11.05 7.09 -11.75
C LEU A 214 -10.25 8.08 -12.60
N PHE A 215 -9.99 7.73 -13.88
CA PHE A 215 -9.32 8.61 -14.84
C PHE A 215 -10.12 9.89 -15.16
N PHE A 216 -11.45 9.87 -14.97
CA PHE A 216 -12.34 11.00 -15.22
C PHE A 216 -12.69 11.78 -13.95
N MET A 217 -12.50 11.18 -12.76
CA MET A 217 -12.79 11.79 -11.45
C MET A 217 -11.63 12.66 -10.94
N GLY A 218 -11.08 13.52 -11.81
CA GLY A 218 -9.90 14.35 -11.55
C GLY A 218 -10.13 15.84 -11.78
N CYS A 219 -9.23 16.66 -11.24
CA CYS A 219 -9.13 18.09 -11.51
C CYS A 219 -7.94 18.40 -12.41
N SER A 220 -7.99 19.55 -13.09
CA SER A 220 -6.82 20.13 -13.77
C SER A 220 -5.66 20.34 -12.79
N THR A 221 -4.44 20.08 -13.24
CA THR A 221 -3.22 20.23 -12.44
C THR A 221 -3.10 21.64 -11.86
N LYS A 222 -2.79 21.75 -10.56
CA LYS A 222 -2.56 23.03 -9.90
C LYS A 222 -1.50 23.85 -10.65
N LYS A 223 -1.81 25.10 -10.98
CA LYS A 223 -0.82 26.07 -11.42
C LYS A 223 -0.07 26.58 -10.17
N LEU A 224 1.17 26.14 -9.99
CA LEU A 224 2.09 26.83 -9.10
C LEU A 224 2.42 28.20 -9.71
N GLY A 225 2.59 29.20 -8.84
CA GLY A 225 3.15 30.49 -9.22
C GLY A 225 4.52 30.29 -9.84
N SER A 226 4.61 30.36 -11.16
CA SER A 226 5.85 30.07 -11.89
C SER A 226 6.84 31.19 -11.63
N PHE A 227 8.09 30.81 -11.32
CA PHE A 227 9.20 31.73 -11.09
C PHE A 227 9.55 32.45 -12.39
N SER A 228 8.75 33.47 -12.70
CA SER A 228 8.76 34.16 -13.98
C SER A 228 9.97 35.08 -14.01
N THR A 229 11.09 34.56 -14.53
CA THR A 229 12.21 35.34 -15.05
C THR A 229 11.82 36.08 -16.34
N SER A 230 10.65 36.73 -16.32
CA SER A 230 10.26 37.77 -17.27
C SER A 230 11.16 38.98 -17.02
N THR A 231 12.32 38.99 -17.67
CA THR A 231 13.37 40.02 -17.59
C THR A 231 12.89 41.44 -17.93
N ASN A 232 11.63 41.60 -18.38
CA ASN A 232 10.98 42.85 -18.76
C ASN A 232 9.78 43.20 -17.85
N MET A 233 9.76 42.81 -16.58
CA MET A 233 8.82 43.34 -15.58
C MET A 233 9.53 44.22 -14.54
N THR A 234 9.16 45.50 -14.49
CA THR A 234 9.94 46.59 -13.87
C THR A 234 9.86 46.68 -12.34
N SER A 235 9.72 45.54 -11.65
CA SER A 235 9.82 45.47 -10.17
C SER A 235 10.20 44.07 -9.63
N PRO A 236 11.34 43.45 -10.01
CA PRO A 236 11.64 42.06 -9.61
C PRO A 236 12.22 41.91 -8.20
N GLN A 237 12.75 42.98 -7.59
CA GLN A 237 13.61 42.88 -6.41
C GLN A 237 12.90 42.54 -5.08
N GLN A 238 11.56 42.56 -5.00
CA GLN A 238 10.83 42.28 -3.76
C GLN A 238 10.45 40.81 -3.55
N CYS A 239 10.69 39.93 -4.53
CA CYS A 239 10.30 38.51 -4.47
C CYS A 239 11.47 37.55 -4.77
N VAL A 240 12.70 38.02 -4.56
CA VAL A 240 13.88 37.16 -4.47
C VAL A 240 13.88 36.54 -3.07
N CYS A 241 13.45 35.29 -2.98
CA CYS A 241 13.31 34.53 -1.75
C CYS A 241 14.32 33.37 -1.74
N PRO A 242 14.78 32.90 -0.56
CA PRO A 242 15.66 31.74 -0.51
C PRO A 242 14.88 30.46 -0.84
N GLU A 243 15.54 29.53 -1.53
CA GLU A 243 14.97 28.28 -2.08
C GLU A 243 14.35 27.36 -1.01
N ASP A 244 14.77 27.49 0.25
CA ASP A 244 14.28 26.71 1.40
C ASP A 244 13.01 27.30 2.06
N ALA A 245 12.56 28.49 1.66
CA ALA A 245 11.37 29.12 2.19
C ALA A 245 10.09 28.42 1.73
N PHE A 246 9.68 27.37 2.46
CA PHE A 246 8.46 26.59 2.22
C PHE A 246 7.38 26.87 3.27
N HIS A 247 6.37 27.66 2.89
CA HIS A 247 5.17 27.94 3.69
C HIS A 247 3.99 28.24 2.74
N PRO A 248 3.37 27.23 2.11
CA PRO A 248 2.49 27.43 0.97
C PRO A 248 1.30 28.34 1.29
N VAL A 249 1.01 29.26 0.35
CA VAL A 249 -0.13 30.20 0.42
C VAL A 249 -0.93 30.20 -0.87
N CYS A 250 -2.24 30.37 -0.74
CA CYS A 250 -3.14 30.57 -1.86
C CYS A 250 -3.40 32.06 -2.09
N GLY A 251 -3.01 32.58 -3.26
CA GLY A 251 -3.31 33.96 -3.65
C GLY A 251 -4.78 34.19 -4.00
N SER A 252 -5.24 35.44 -3.89
CA SER A 252 -6.55 35.90 -4.39
C SER A 252 -6.71 35.80 -5.91
N ASP A 253 -5.64 35.48 -6.64
CA ASP A 253 -5.63 35.11 -8.07
C ASP A 253 -5.89 33.61 -8.32
N GLY A 254 -6.04 32.80 -7.26
CA GLY A 254 -6.23 31.35 -7.33
C GLY A 254 -4.95 30.56 -7.61
N VAL A 255 -3.78 31.20 -7.51
CA VAL A 255 -2.46 30.59 -7.72
C VAL A 255 -1.85 30.17 -6.39
N GLU A 256 -1.18 29.01 -6.35
CA GLU A 256 -0.50 28.50 -5.16
C GLU A 256 0.99 28.89 -5.21
N TYR A 257 1.46 29.63 -4.19
CA TYR A 257 2.83 30.14 -4.08
C TYR A 257 3.59 29.39 -2.97
N LEU A 258 4.89 29.17 -3.17
CA LEU A 258 5.74 28.38 -2.27
C LEU A 258 5.85 28.98 -0.85
N SER A 259 5.81 30.30 -0.74
CA SER A 259 5.79 31.04 0.53
C SER A 259 5.12 32.42 0.38
N PRO A 260 4.73 33.10 1.47
CA PRO A 260 4.28 34.49 1.42
C PRO A 260 5.33 35.45 0.83
N CYS A 261 6.63 35.12 0.93
CA CYS A 261 7.70 35.85 0.25
C CYS A 261 7.58 35.73 -1.28
N HIS A 262 7.35 34.52 -1.81
CA HIS A 262 7.19 34.30 -3.26
C HIS A 262 5.93 34.99 -3.84
N ALA A 263 4.92 35.25 -3.01
CA ALA A 263 3.76 36.09 -3.37
C ALA A 263 4.00 37.61 -3.16
N GLY A 264 5.13 37.99 -2.57
CA GLY A 264 5.50 39.38 -2.27
C GLY A 264 4.69 40.03 -1.16
N CYS A 265 4.17 39.26 -0.19
CA CYS A 265 3.31 39.77 0.87
C CYS A 265 4.11 40.32 2.06
N SER A 266 3.81 41.57 2.48
CA SER A 266 4.58 42.25 3.54
C SER A 266 3.94 42.25 4.94
N VAL A 267 2.67 41.86 5.10
CA VAL A 267 1.95 41.87 6.38
C VAL A 267 1.21 40.56 6.61
N LEU A 268 1.30 40.00 7.82
CA LEU A 268 0.50 38.85 8.28
C LEU A 268 -0.53 39.31 9.30
N ASN A 269 -1.81 39.06 9.03
CA ASN A 269 -2.88 39.16 10.02
C ASN A 269 -3.07 37.81 10.74
N THR A 270 -2.45 37.68 11.90
CA THR A 270 -2.35 36.43 12.68
C THR A 270 -3.69 35.87 13.13
N THR A 271 -4.73 36.69 13.30
CA THR A 271 -6.05 36.22 13.77
C THR A 271 -6.87 35.53 12.68
N LEU A 272 -6.56 35.80 11.40
CA LEU A 272 -7.26 35.22 10.24
C LEU A 272 -6.36 34.29 9.41
N GLY A 273 -5.04 34.25 9.67
CA GLY A 273 -4.06 33.52 8.85
C GLY A 273 -3.92 34.09 7.43
N VAL A 274 -4.22 35.38 7.25
CA VAL A 274 -4.23 36.07 5.95
C VAL A 274 -3.01 36.97 5.84
N TYR A 275 -2.24 36.80 4.77
CA TYR A 275 -1.23 37.74 4.33
C TYR A 275 -1.85 38.82 3.44
N THR A 276 -1.40 40.05 3.60
CA THR A 276 -1.87 41.20 2.82
C THR A 276 -0.70 42.00 2.24
N ASN A 277 -1.02 42.92 1.33
CA ASN A 277 -0.05 43.71 0.57
C ASN A 277 0.92 42.83 -0.24
N CYS A 278 0.38 41.81 -0.90
CA CYS A 278 1.09 40.92 -1.82
C CYS A 278 1.32 41.62 -3.17
N SER A 279 2.57 41.66 -3.63
CA SER A 279 3.01 42.46 -4.79
C SER A 279 3.31 41.67 -6.06
N CYS A 280 3.69 40.39 -5.96
CA CYS A 280 4.15 39.57 -7.10
C CYS A 280 3.07 38.65 -7.68
N MET A 281 1.85 39.18 -7.77
CA MET A 281 0.67 38.45 -8.24
C MET A 281 0.23 38.93 -9.63
N SER A 282 -0.38 38.04 -10.42
CA SER A 282 -0.66 38.32 -11.84
C SER A 282 -1.70 39.43 -12.09
N TYR A 283 -2.52 39.77 -11.09
CA TYR A 283 -3.34 40.99 -11.08
C TYR A 283 -2.64 42.06 -10.25
N GLY A 284 -2.05 43.03 -10.94
CA GLY A 284 -0.98 43.87 -10.39
C GLY A 284 -1.36 44.86 -9.29
N SER A 285 -0.41 45.08 -8.39
CA SER A 285 -0.09 46.38 -7.77
C SER A 285 -1.15 47.07 -6.89
N ARG A 286 -2.27 46.42 -6.52
CA ARG A 286 -3.23 46.96 -5.54
C ARG A 286 -3.64 45.94 -4.48
N GLY A 287 -2.77 45.75 -3.49
CA GLY A 287 -3.13 45.13 -2.20
C GLY A 287 -3.60 43.69 -2.31
N GLY A 288 -2.90 42.85 -3.08
CA GLY A 288 -3.17 41.42 -3.16
C GLY A 288 -3.19 40.77 -1.77
N THR A 289 -3.99 39.72 -1.61
CA THR A 289 -4.08 38.97 -0.35
C THR A 289 -3.87 37.48 -0.61
N ALA A 290 -3.24 36.79 0.34
CA ALA A 290 -2.99 35.37 0.26
C ALA A 290 -3.37 34.69 1.58
N LYS A 291 -4.03 33.53 1.51
CA LYS A 291 -4.41 32.74 2.69
C LYS A 291 -3.34 31.69 2.99
N SER A 292 -3.08 31.45 4.27
CA SER A 292 -2.19 30.36 4.71
C SER A 292 -2.75 29.00 4.27
N GLY A 293 -1.90 28.16 3.66
CA GLY A 293 -2.27 26.86 3.12
C GLY A 293 -2.56 26.86 1.61
N SER A 294 -2.66 25.66 1.06
CA SER A 294 -2.94 25.41 -0.37
C SER A 294 -4.27 25.97 -0.86
N CYS A 295 -4.39 26.19 -2.17
CA CYS A 295 -5.65 26.65 -2.76
C CYS A 295 -6.77 25.58 -2.69
N PRO A 296 -8.03 26.00 -2.50
CA PRO A 296 -9.18 25.09 -2.48
C PRO A 296 -9.39 24.47 -3.86
N VAL A 297 -9.38 23.14 -3.95
CA VAL A 297 -9.58 22.40 -5.19
C VAL A 297 -11.05 22.02 -5.39
N SER A 298 -11.61 22.38 -6.54
CA SER A 298 -13.03 22.17 -6.89
C SER A 298 -13.46 20.70 -6.77
N CYS A 299 -12.55 19.77 -7.03
CA CYS A 299 -12.78 18.33 -6.99
C CYS A 299 -12.73 17.72 -5.58
N ALA A 300 -12.53 18.49 -4.50
CA ALA A 300 -12.47 17.94 -3.13
C ALA A 300 -13.68 17.07 -2.76
N HIS A 301 -14.87 17.38 -3.32
CA HIS A 301 -16.10 16.60 -3.15
C HIS A 301 -16.03 15.17 -3.73
N LEU A 302 -15.15 14.91 -4.71
CA LEU A 302 -14.96 13.59 -5.32
C LEU A 302 -14.10 12.65 -4.47
N LEU A 303 -13.42 13.15 -3.42
CA LEU A 303 -12.50 12.38 -2.57
C LEU A 303 -13.15 11.10 -2.00
N LEU A 304 -14.35 11.22 -1.41
CA LEU A 304 -15.04 10.08 -0.80
C LEU A 304 -15.59 9.08 -1.84
N PRO A 305 -16.26 9.51 -2.94
CA PRO A 305 -16.56 8.64 -4.09
C PRO A 305 -15.35 7.89 -4.66
N VAL A 306 -14.20 8.56 -4.78
CA VAL A 306 -12.96 7.97 -5.30
C VAL A 306 -12.39 6.92 -4.33
N ILE A 307 -12.35 7.22 -3.02
CA ILE A 307 -11.96 6.23 -2.01
C ILE A 307 -12.90 5.02 -2.01
N PHE A 308 -14.22 5.23 -2.10
CA PHE A 308 -15.19 4.14 -2.17
C PHE A 308 -14.95 3.26 -3.40
N LEU A 309 -14.73 3.85 -4.58
CA LEU A 309 -14.50 3.12 -5.82
C LEU A 309 -13.18 2.33 -5.79
N ILE A 310 -12.10 2.93 -5.28
CA ILE A 310 -10.80 2.24 -5.07
C ILE A 310 -10.96 1.10 -4.05
N SER A 311 -11.66 1.34 -2.94
CA SER A 311 -11.93 0.32 -1.92
C SER A 311 -12.71 -0.86 -2.52
N PHE A 312 -13.76 -0.58 -3.29
CA PHE A 312 -14.63 -1.60 -3.88
C PHE A 312 -13.93 -2.40 -4.99
N ALA A 313 -13.19 -1.74 -5.89
CA ALA A 313 -12.35 -2.42 -6.87
C ALA A 313 -11.26 -3.27 -6.20
N GLY A 314 -10.69 -2.79 -5.08
CA GLY A 314 -9.74 -3.50 -4.24
C GLY A 314 -10.33 -4.74 -3.55
N LEU A 315 -11.54 -4.64 -2.98
CA LEU A 315 -12.27 -5.78 -2.42
C LEU A 315 -12.42 -6.88 -3.47
N ILE A 316 -12.87 -6.50 -4.66
CA ILE A 316 -13.10 -7.42 -5.77
C ILE A 316 -11.78 -8.08 -6.16
N ALA A 317 -10.70 -7.32 -6.41
CA ALA A 317 -9.39 -7.89 -6.70
C ALA A 317 -8.92 -8.89 -5.62
N CYS A 318 -9.12 -8.56 -4.34
CA CYS A 318 -8.74 -9.40 -3.21
C CYS A 318 -9.51 -10.73 -3.10
N LEU A 319 -10.70 -10.86 -3.72
CA LEU A 319 -11.41 -12.15 -3.84
C LEU A 319 -10.57 -13.21 -4.57
N SER A 320 -9.68 -12.77 -5.49
CA SER A 320 -8.82 -13.67 -6.29
C SER A 320 -7.55 -14.14 -5.56
N HIS A 321 -7.13 -13.46 -4.47
CA HIS A 321 -5.84 -13.70 -3.84
C HIS A 321 -5.70 -15.12 -3.30
N ASN A 322 -6.60 -15.53 -2.40
CA ASN A 322 -6.54 -16.87 -1.81
C ASN A 322 -6.73 -17.99 -2.86
N PRO A 323 -7.62 -17.87 -3.87
CA PRO A 323 -7.66 -18.80 -5.00
C PRO A 323 -6.35 -18.90 -5.80
N LEU A 324 -5.69 -17.78 -6.11
CA LEU A 324 -4.38 -17.81 -6.78
C LEU A 324 -3.32 -18.47 -5.88
N TYR A 325 -3.33 -18.20 -4.57
CA TYR A 325 -2.40 -18.80 -3.62
C TYR A 325 -2.56 -20.33 -3.54
N MET A 326 -3.80 -20.84 -3.50
CA MET A 326 -4.08 -22.28 -3.52
C MET A 326 -3.75 -22.97 -4.87
N MET A 327 -3.45 -22.20 -5.94
CA MET A 327 -2.88 -22.74 -7.19
C MET A 327 -1.35 -22.78 -7.21
N VAL A 328 -0.67 -22.12 -6.27
CA VAL A 328 0.80 -22.18 -6.13
C VAL A 328 1.23 -23.31 -5.17
N LEU A 329 0.33 -23.73 -4.27
CA LEU A 329 0.52 -24.84 -3.32
C LEU A 329 0.12 -26.23 -3.87
N ARG A 330 -0.35 -26.32 -5.13
CA ARG A 330 -0.90 -27.55 -5.76
C ARG A 330 -0.22 -27.90 -7.07
#